data_AF-A0A0M9F2Q7-F1
#
_entry.id   AF-A0A0M9F2Q7-F1
#
_cell.length_a   1.000
_cell.length_b   1.000
_cell.length_c   1.000
_cell.angle_alpha   90.00
_cell.angle_beta   90.00
_cell.angle_gamma   90.00
#
_symmetry.space_group_name_H-M   'P 1'
#
loop_
_entity.id
_entity.type
_entity.pdbx_description
1 polymer ?
#
loop_
_entity_poly.entity_id
_entity_poly.type
_entity_poly.pdbx_seq_one_letter_code
_entity_poly.pdbx_strand_id
1 'polypeptide(L)'
;MSFRSVSSQLLVSTLALSGLCLGQKTGKFNFLTYNVAGLPEIINGNDVPGDKGTNSNLIGTALATQGYDVVHMQEDFNYHAYIYATDNHPHRTATSGGVPFGDGLNTVANYPWSTFSRKKWNKCNLNSGDCLTPKGFSFMRMTIGQVEVDFYNLHADAGSDKGDVDARSAGIDQILDYIKSNSNGRAVIIGGDTNDRWTNSGRSLNKLTDAGFNDAWVQLIQGGQFPTTGAAANPCKVPAADNKCEIVDKVFYRSGSSVKLSATSFNYVPQLFVQPDGNILSDHNPVLVDFTYSS
;
A
#
# COMPACT_ATOMS: atom_id res chain seq x y z
N MET A 1 -10.05 -33.99 -85.86
CA MET A 1 -9.15 -33.77 -84.70
C MET A 1 -9.83 -32.75 -83.78
N SER A 2 -10.36 -33.21 -82.65
CA SER A 2 -11.14 -32.38 -81.71
C SER A 2 -10.25 -32.03 -80.53
N PHE A 3 -10.02 -30.73 -80.31
CA PHE A 3 -9.36 -30.20 -79.11
C PHE A 3 -10.35 -30.24 -77.95
N ARG A 4 -9.96 -30.86 -76.83
CA ARG A 4 -10.65 -30.68 -75.54
C ARG A 4 -9.68 -30.18 -74.48
N SER A 5 -10.01 -28.96 -74.06
CA SER A 5 -9.58 -28.13 -72.94
C SER A 5 -9.16 -28.89 -71.67
N VAL A 6 -8.04 -28.45 -71.10
CA VAL A 6 -7.56 -28.78 -69.75
C VAL A 6 -8.24 -27.82 -68.77
N SER A 7 -9.03 -28.35 -67.83
CA SER A 7 -9.63 -27.57 -66.75
C SER A 7 -8.61 -27.37 -65.62
N SER A 8 -8.09 -26.15 -65.47
CA SER A 8 -7.34 -25.72 -64.29
C SER A 8 -8.28 -25.61 -63.08
N GLN A 9 -8.13 -26.49 -62.11
CA GLN A 9 -8.72 -26.32 -60.77
C GLN A 9 -7.84 -25.35 -59.97
N LEU A 10 -8.37 -24.14 -59.75
CA LEU A 10 -7.77 -23.16 -58.85
C LEU A 10 -8.19 -23.52 -57.42
N LEU A 11 -7.30 -24.13 -56.65
CA LEU A 11 -7.50 -24.34 -55.21
C LEU A 11 -7.20 -23.02 -54.49
N VAL A 12 -8.23 -22.29 -54.08
CA VAL A 12 -8.09 -21.10 -53.23
C VAL A 12 -8.04 -21.57 -51.79
N SER A 13 -6.84 -21.63 -51.22
CA SER A 13 -6.64 -21.84 -49.78
C SER A 13 -6.84 -20.52 -49.04
N THR A 14 -8.05 -20.27 -48.53
CA THR A 14 -8.32 -19.19 -47.59
C THR A 14 -7.79 -19.57 -46.20
N LEU A 15 -6.57 -19.13 -45.88
CA LEU A 15 -6.09 -19.09 -44.50
C LEU A 15 -6.90 -18.03 -43.74
N ALA A 16 -7.84 -18.48 -42.90
CA ALA A 16 -8.45 -17.62 -41.90
C ALA A 16 -7.42 -17.35 -40.79
N LEU A 17 -6.65 -16.27 -40.91
CA LEU A 17 -5.96 -15.68 -39.75
C LEU A 17 -7.01 -14.96 -38.90
N SER A 18 -7.70 -15.70 -38.03
CA SER A 18 -8.33 -15.14 -36.85
C SER A 18 -7.21 -14.74 -35.88
N GLY A 19 -6.63 -13.56 -36.10
CA GLY A 19 -5.79 -12.91 -35.10
C GLY A 19 -6.63 -12.69 -33.84
N LEU A 20 -6.28 -13.38 -32.76
CA LEU A 20 -6.75 -13.04 -31.42
C LEU A 20 -6.18 -11.66 -31.08
N CYS A 21 -6.93 -10.62 -31.43
CA CYS A 21 -6.71 -9.29 -30.87
C CYS A 21 -7.17 -9.39 -29.41
N LEU A 22 -6.28 -9.82 -28.51
CA LEU A 22 -6.51 -9.71 -27.09
C LEU A 22 -6.60 -8.20 -26.80
N GLY A 23 -7.82 -7.71 -26.58
CA GLY A 23 -8.05 -6.31 -26.25
C GLY A 23 -7.25 -5.94 -25.00
N GLN A 24 -6.56 -4.80 -25.05
CA GLN A 24 -5.86 -4.24 -23.90
C GLN A 24 -6.83 -4.13 -22.73
N LYS A 25 -6.54 -4.80 -21.62
CA LYS A 25 -7.38 -4.70 -20.42
C LYS A 25 -6.97 -3.45 -19.69
N THR A 26 -7.92 -2.57 -19.38
CA THR A 26 -7.66 -1.35 -18.61
C THR A 26 -8.64 -1.24 -17.46
N GLY A 27 -8.24 -0.54 -16.41
CA GLY A 27 -9.11 -0.31 -15.27
C GLY A 27 -8.54 0.72 -14.32
N LYS A 28 -9.30 1.00 -13.26
CA LYS A 28 -8.96 1.92 -12.19
C LYS A 28 -9.27 1.27 -10.85
N PHE A 29 -8.52 1.64 -9.84
CA PHE A 29 -8.80 1.32 -8.44
C PHE A 29 -8.11 2.35 -7.56
N ASN A 30 -8.56 2.50 -6.32
CA ASN A 30 -7.88 3.33 -5.34
C ASN A 30 -7.22 2.48 -4.23
N PHE A 31 -6.17 3.03 -3.64
CA PHE A 31 -5.42 2.40 -2.56
C PHE A 31 -5.27 3.39 -1.41
N LEU A 32 -5.69 2.98 -0.22
CA LEU A 32 -5.51 3.74 1.02
C LEU A 32 -4.47 3.02 1.90
N THR A 33 -3.55 3.76 2.50
CA THR A 33 -2.78 3.28 3.66
C THR A 33 -3.02 4.18 4.86
N TYR A 34 -3.20 3.59 6.04
CA TYR A 34 -3.53 4.32 7.25
C TYR A 34 -3.05 3.60 8.52
N ASN A 35 -2.16 4.23 9.28
CA ASN A 35 -1.91 3.85 10.67
C ASN A 35 -3.14 4.23 11.52
N VAL A 36 -3.79 3.24 12.14
CA VAL A 36 -5.08 3.40 12.84
C VAL A 36 -4.94 3.61 14.35
N ALA A 37 -3.71 3.77 14.87
CA ALA A 37 -3.43 4.04 16.27
C ALA A 37 -4.11 3.03 17.24
N GLY A 38 -4.11 1.74 16.89
CA GLY A 38 -4.83 0.67 17.60
C GLY A 38 -4.05 0.00 18.72
N LEU A 39 -2.99 0.63 19.25
CA LEU A 39 -2.33 0.21 20.49
C LEU A 39 -3.29 0.35 21.69
N PRO A 40 -3.23 -0.56 22.69
CA PRO A 40 -4.00 -0.41 23.93
C PRO A 40 -3.74 0.95 24.59
N GLU A 41 -4.79 1.63 25.04
CA GLU A 41 -4.69 2.96 25.68
C GLU A 41 -3.74 2.97 26.89
N ILE A 42 -3.68 1.87 27.66
CA ILE A 42 -2.76 1.72 28.81
C ILE A 42 -1.28 1.66 28.38
N ILE A 43 -0.99 1.30 27.13
CA ILE A 43 0.36 1.24 26.57
C ILE A 43 0.69 2.57 25.88
N ASN A 44 -0.19 3.04 25.00
CA ASN A 44 -0.04 4.32 24.31
C ASN A 44 -1.40 4.85 23.83
N GLY A 45 -1.77 6.05 24.28
CA GLY A 45 -2.96 6.75 23.82
C GLY A 45 -2.80 7.46 22.47
N ASN A 46 -1.57 7.63 21.98
CA ASN A 46 -1.21 8.41 20.78
C ASN A 46 -1.65 9.88 20.83
N ASP A 47 -1.96 10.41 22.02
CA ASP A 47 -2.61 11.72 22.20
C ASP A 47 -3.90 11.89 21.37
N VAL A 48 -4.56 10.79 21.00
CA VAL A 48 -5.84 10.78 20.27
C VAL A 48 -6.98 10.91 21.28
N PRO A 49 -7.81 11.97 21.23
CA PRO A 49 -8.93 12.13 22.17
C PRO A 49 -10.01 11.06 22.00
N GLY A 50 -10.75 10.78 23.07
CA GLY A 50 -11.91 9.89 23.05
C GLY A 50 -11.57 8.41 23.23
N ASP A 51 -12.60 7.57 23.20
CA ASP A 51 -12.47 6.11 23.39
C ASP A 51 -11.92 5.45 22.12
N LYS A 52 -10.84 4.66 22.25
CA LYS A 52 -10.17 3.98 21.13
C LYS A 52 -11.10 3.01 20.37
N GLY A 53 -12.02 2.34 21.06
CA GLY A 53 -13.00 1.45 20.42
C GLY A 53 -14.00 2.22 19.55
N THR A 54 -14.50 3.33 20.09
CA THR A 54 -15.38 4.28 19.38
C THR A 54 -14.66 4.89 18.17
N ASN A 55 -13.41 5.32 18.33
CA ASN A 55 -12.62 5.86 17.23
C ASN A 55 -12.40 4.81 16.13
N SER A 56 -12.11 3.56 16.52
CA SER A 56 -11.97 2.44 15.59
C SER A 56 -13.27 2.11 14.85
N ASN A 57 -14.43 2.18 15.50
CA ASN A 57 -15.72 2.07 14.84
C ASN A 57 -15.94 3.18 13.81
N LEU A 58 -15.53 4.42 14.12
CA LEU A 58 -15.63 5.55 13.19
C LEU A 58 -14.69 5.37 11.98
N ILE A 59 -13.49 4.84 12.19
CA ILE A 59 -12.58 4.45 11.09
C ILE A 59 -13.27 3.43 10.18
N GLY A 60 -13.79 2.32 10.72
CA GLY A 60 -14.49 1.31 9.90
C GLY A 60 -15.71 1.87 9.17
N THR A 61 -16.47 2.76 9.81
CA THR A 61 -17.61 3.46 9.18
C THR A 61 -17.16 4.35 8.01
N ALA A 62 -16.06 5.09 8.19
CA ALA A 62 -15.48 5.92 7.13
C ALA A 62 -15.01 5.05 5.95
N LEU A 63 -14.31 3.94 6.22
CA LEU A 63 -13.89 2.99 5.17
C LEU A 63 -15.09 2.46 4.37
N ALA A 64 -16.14 2.00 5.05
CA ALA A 64 -17.37 1.52 4.42
C ALA A 64 -18.10 2.60 3.61
N THR A 65 -18.10 3.84 4.09
CA THR A 65 -18.80 4.97 3.45
C THR A 65 -18.06 5.45 2.20
N GLN A 66 -16.72 5.51 2.26
CA GLN A 66 -15.90 5.97 1.15
C GLN A 66 -15.69 4.89 0.09
N GLY A 67 -15.81 3.61 0.45
CA GLY A 67 -15.75 2.49 -0.48
C GLY A 67 -14.40 2.39 -1.20
N TYR A 68 -13.29 2.55 -0.46
CA TYR A 68 -11.94 2.38 -1.00
C TYR A 68 -11.74 0.96 -1.54
N ASP A 69 -10.93 0.76 -2.57
CA ASP A 69 -10.83 -0.58 -3.19
C ASP A 69 -9.88 -1.51 -2.44
N VAL A 70 -8.77 -0.96 -1.94
CA VAL A 70 -7.76 -1.68 -1.15
C VAL A 70 -7.26 -0.77 -0.03
N VAL A 71 -7.33 -1.24 1.21
CA VAL A 71 -6.89 -0.49 2.38
C VAL A 71 -5.85 -1.28 3.16
N HIS A 72 -4.67 -0.72 3.35
CA HIS A 72 -3.64 -1.22 4.26
C HIS A 72 -3.68 -0.46 5.58
N MET A 73 -3.85 -1.19 6.68
CA MET A 73 -3.86 -0.62 8.03
C MET A 73 -2.60 -1.03 8.79
N GLN A 74 -2.05 -0.09 9.54
CA GLN A 74 -0.93 -0.28 10.48
C GLN A 74 -1.40 0.04 11.91
N GLU A 75 -0.70 -0.49 12.91
CA GLU A 75 -1.11 -0.44 14.33
C GLU A 75 -2.51 -0.98 14.61
N ASP A 76 -3.06 -1.80 13.73
CA ASP A 76 -4.36 -2.42 13.94
C ASP A 76 -4.24 -3.65 14.85
N PHE A 77 -3.90 -3.40 16.13
CA PHE A 77 -3.64 -4.42 17.14
C PHE A 77 -4.91 -4.82 17.90
N ASN A 78 -5.31 -4.04 18.91
CA ASN A 78 -6.28 -4.47 19.91
C ASN A 78 -7.72 -4.05 19.59
N TYR A 79 -7.91 -3.11 18.67
CA TYR A 79 -9.24 -2.56 18.32
C TYR A 79 -9.76 -2.97 16.94
N HIS A 80 -9.05 -3.86 16.26
CA HIS A 80 -9.42 -4.43 14.96
C HIS A 80 -10.88 -4.87 14.84
N ALA A 81 -11.41 -5.53 15.86
CA ALA A 81 -12.79 -6.02 15.85
C ALA A 81 -13.82 -4.88 15.73
N TYR A 82 -13.51 -3.68 16.24
CA TYR A 82 -14.35 -2.49 16.11
C TYR A 82 -14.35 -1.97 14.67
N ILE A 83 -13.17 -1.84 14.05
CA ILE A 83 -13.07 -1.47 12.62
C ILE A 83 -13.89 -2.46 11.77
N TYR A 84 -13.73 -3.76 12.03
CA TYR A 84 -14.41 -4.83 11.26
C TYR A 84 -15.90 -4.96 11.55
N ALA A 85 -16.40 -4.37 12.63
CA ALA A 85 -17.82 -4.36 12.96
C ALA A 85 -18.60 -3.31 12.14
N THR A 86 -17.92 -2.24 11.71
CA THR A 86 -18.54 -1.13 10.98
C THR A 86 -18.05 -1.00 9.53
N ASP A 87 -16.97 -1.67 9.17
CA ASP A 87 -16.52 -1.82 7.79
C ASP A 87 -17.37 -2.85 7.00
N ASN A 88 -17.44 -2.70 5.68
CA ASN A 88 -18.26 -3.56 4.81
C ASN A 88 -17.50 -4.19 3.62
N HIS A 89 -16.16 -4.13 3.60
CA HIS A 89 -15.41 -4.76 2.52
C HIS A 89 -15.60 -6.28 2.52
N PRO A 90 -15.81 -6.90 1.34
CA PRO A 90 -16.08 -8.34 1.24
C PRO A 90 -14.87 -9.21 1.58
N HIS A 91 -13.65 -8.68 1.46
CA HIS A 91 -12.43 -9.41 1.73
C HIS A 91 -11.60 -8.69 2.81
N ARG A 92 -11.28 -9.41 3.88
CA ARG A 92 -10.50 -8.87 5.01
C ARG A 92 -9.55 -9.90 5.61
N THR A 93 -8.34 -9.48 5.97
CA THR A 93 -7.35 -10.38 6.58
C THR A 93 -7.78 -10.78 7.99
N ALA A 94 -7.48 -12.00 8.41
CA ALA A 94 -7.56 -12.32 9.84
C ALA A 94 -6.49 -11.52 10.60
N THR A 95 -6.86 -10.99 11.78
CA THR A 95 -5.89 -10.37 12.71
C THR A 95 -4.78 -11.35 13.10
N SER A 96 -3.58 -10.82 13.28
CA SER A 96 -2.44 -11.53 13.86
C SER A 96 -2.46 -11.56 15.40
N GLY A 97 -3.44 -10.91 16.02
CA GLY A 97 -3.58 -10.76 17.48
C GLY A 97 -3.30 -9.34 17.96
N GLY A 98 -3.52 -9.10 19.26
CA GLY A 98 -3.15 -7.84 19.91
C GLY A 98 -1.67 -7.81 20.32
N VAL A 99 -1.23 -6.68 20.87
CA VAL A 99 0.11 -6.58 21.51
C VAL A 99 0.20 -7.59 22.67
N PRO A 100 1.32 -8.30 22.86
CA PRO A 100 2.59 -8.24 22.11
C PRO A 100 2.73 -9.28 20.97
N PHE A 101 1.65 -9.96 20.58
CA PHE A 101 1.72 -11.11 19.69
C PHE A 101 1.43 -10.78 18.22
N GLY A 102 0.64 -9.73 17.97
CA GLY A 102 0.28 -9.30 16.62
C GLY A 102 1.32 -8.42 15.95
N ASP A 103 1.34 -8.42 14.63
CA ASP A 103 2.14 -7.49 13.82
C ASP A 103 1.46 -6.13 13.60
N GLY A 104 0.16 -6.01 13.92
CA GLY A 104 -0.63 -4.78 13.76
C GLY A 104 -0.92 -4.43 12.31
N LEU A 105 -0.75 -5.38 11.38
CA LEU A 105 -0.99 -5.16 9.95
C LEU A 105 -2.27 -5.85 9.52
N ASN A 106 -3.22 -5.12 8.95
CA ASN A 106 -4.41 -5.74 8.36
C ASN A 106 -4.77 -5.08 7.04
N THR A 107 -5.54 -5.79 6.23
CA THR A 107 -6.03 -5.30 4.95
C THR A 107 -7.51 -5.59 4.82
N VAL A 108 -8.25 -4.60 4.33
CA VAL A 108 -9.63 -4.77 3.82
C VAL A 108 -9.65 -4.39 2.34
N ALA A 109 -10.46 -5.09 1.53
CA ALA A 109 -10.47 -4.89 0.09
C ALA A 109 -11.78 -5.35 -0.58
N ASN A 110 -12.08 -4.73 -1.73
CA ASN A 110 -13.15 -5.12 -2.64
C ASN A 110 -12.75 -6.30 -3.57
N TYR A 111 -11.49 -6.74 -3.50
CA TYR A 111 -10.92 -7.77 -4.37
C TYR A 111 -10.41 -8.98 -3.60
N PRO A 112 -10.55 -10.20 -4.15
CA PRO A 112 -9.97 -11.39 -3.56
C PRO A 112 -8.44 -11.45 -3.76
N TRP A 113 -7.77 -12.24 -2.91
CA TRP A 113 -6.34 -12.56 -3.06
C TRP A 113 -6.09 -14.07 -3.09
N SER A 114 -5.03 -14.48 -3.78
CA SER A 114 -4.61 -15.88 -3.92
C SER A 114 -3.47 -16.29 -2.98
N THR A 115 -2.80 -15.32 -2.35
CA THR A 115 -1.69 -15.55 -1.42
C THR A 115 -1.74 -14.53 -0.31
N PHE A 116 -1.44 -14.95 0.93
CA PHE A 116 -1.27 -14.06 2.07
C PHE A 116 -0.11 -14.55 2.94
N SER A 117 0.77 -13.65 3.34
CA SER A 117 1.87 -13.97 4.26
C SER A 117 2.22 -12.78 5.13
N ARG A 118 2.67 -13.05 6.35
CA ARG A 118 3.18 -12.06 7.31
C ARG A 118 4.65 -12.36 7.59
N LYS A 119 5.49 -11.33 7.65
CA LYS A 119 6.95 -11.46 7.82
C LYS A 119 7.41 -10.47 8.88
N LYS A 120 7.82 -10.99 10.04
CA LYS A 120 8.48 -10.21 11.08
C LYS A 120 9.80 -9.64 10.56
N TRP A 121 10.15 -8.43 11.01
CA TRP A 121 11.47 -7.86 10.76
C TRP A 121 12.59 -8.70 11.38
N ASN A 122 13.67 -8.89 10.62
CA ASN A 122 14.88 -9.54 11.09
C ASN A 122 15.69 -8.64 12.04
N LYS A 123 15.53 -7.32 11.91
CA LYS A 123 16.18 -6.29 12.72
C LYS A 123 15.16 -5.26 13.17
N CYS A 124 15.23 -4.88 14.44
CA CYS A 124 14.43 -3.82 15.05
C CYS A 124 15.31 -3.10 16.09
N ASN A 125 14.92 -1.89 16.49
CA ASN A 125 15.48 -1.21 17.64
C ASN A 125 14.51 -1.30 18.84
N LEU A 126 15.05 -1.38 20.06
CA LEU A 126 14.23 -1.61 21.26
C LEU A 126 13.53 -0.34 21.77
N ASN A 127 14.05 0.84 21.41
CA ASN A 127 13.74 2.13 22.04
C ASN A 127 12.23 2.47 22.05
N SER A 128 11.56 2.45 20.90
CA SER A 128 10.16 2.82 20.70
C SER A 128 9.21 1.62 20.86
N GLY A 129 9.73 0.51 21.42
CA GLY A 129 8.98 -0.73 21.59
C GLY A 129 8.83 -1.56 20.31
N ASP A 130 9.50 -1.22 19.21
CA ASP A 130 9.37 -1.91 17.91
C ASP A 130 9.73 -3.39 17.98
N CYS A 131 10.67 -3.77 18.85
CA CYS A 131 11.03 -5.16 19.09
C CYS A 131 10.06 -5.92 20.02
N LEU A 132 9.12 -5.25 20.69
CA LEU A 132 8.23 -5.84 21.69
C LEU A 132 7.01 -6.54 21.07
N THR A 133 6.79 -6.35 19.78
CA THR A 133 5.74 -6.99 19.00
C THR A 133 6.33 -7.42 17.65
N PRO A 134 5.80 -8.43 16.94
CA PRO A 134 6.37 -8.87 15.67
C PRO A 134 6.07 -7.91 14.51
N LYS A 135 6.45 -6.62 14.62
CA LYS A 135 6.40 -5.66 13.50
C LYS A 135 7.12 -6.23 12.28
N GLY A 136 6.65 -5.83 11.11
CA GLY A 136 7.00 -6.49 9.87
C GLY A 136 6.34 -5.90 8.64
N PHE A 137 6.18 -6.75 7.65
CA PHE A 137 5.29 -6.52 6.52
C PHE A 137 4.36 -7.72 6.29
N SER A 138 3.22 -7.47 5.66
CA SER A 138 2.40 -8.51 5.05
C SER A 138 2.42 -8.37 3.53
N PHE A 139 2.26 -9.50 2.84
CA PHE A 139 2.21 -9.60 1.39
C PHE A 139 0.94 -10.32 0.97
N MET A 140 0.30 -9.81 -0.09
CA MET A 140 -0.76 -10.52 -0.80
C MET A 140 -0.76 -10.26 -2.29
N ARG A 141 -1.27 -11.23 -3.06
CA ARG A 141 -1.50 -11.10 -4.50
C ARG A 141 -2.99 -10.97 -4.76
N MET A 142 -3.45 -9.78 -5.12
CA MET A 142 -4.86 -9.51 -5.39
C MET A 142 -5.19 -9.56 -6.88
N THR A 143 -6.38 -10.03 -7.20
CA THR A 143 -6.95 -9.96 -8.55
C THR A 143 -7.81 -8.71 -8.68
N ILE A 144 -7.27 -7.67 -9.31
CA ILE A 144 -7.96 -6.39 -9.53
C ILE A 144 -8.55 -6.40 -10.94
N GLY A 145 -9.86 -6.57 -11.04
CA GLY A 145 -10.55 -6.78 -12.31
C GLY A 145 -10.02 -8.01 -13.04
N GLN A 146 -9.17 -7.82 -14.05
CA GLN A 146 -8.61 -8.91 -14.86
C GLN A 146 -7.08 -9.01 -14.80
N VAL A 147 -6.45 -8.29 -13.87
CA VAL A 147 -5.00 -8.28 -13.65
C VAL A 147 -4.67 -8.72 -12.23
N GLU A 148 -3.43 -9.12 -12.00
CA GLU A 148 -2.92 -9.38 -10.66
C GLU A 148 -1.87 -8.33 -10.26
N VAL A 149 -2.02 -7.80 -9.05
CA VAL A 149 -1.10 -6.85 -8.44
C VAL A 149 -0.66 -7.38 -7.08
N ASP A 150 0.62 -7.26 -6.80
CA ASP A 150 1.24 -7.69 -5.56
C ASP A 150 1.28 -6.52 -4.58
N PHE A 151 0.67 -6.67 -3.41
CA PHE A 151 0.52 -5.66 -2.37
C PHE A 151 1.36 -5.99 -1.15
N TYR A 152 2.06 -4.98 -0.63
CA TYR A 152 2.89 -5.06 0.57
C TYR A 152 2.44 -3.99 1.57
N ASN A 153 1.95 -4.42 2.73
CA ASN A 153 1.62 -3.57 3.87
C ASN A 153 2.78 -3.61 4.87
N LEU A 154 3.35 -2.48 5.29
CA LEU A 154 4.45 -2.46 6.25
C LEU A 154 4.25 -1.46 7.39
N HIS A 155 4.88 -1.75 8.54
CA HIS A 155 5.10 -0.79 9.61
C HIS A 155 6.56 -0.91 10.06
N ALA A 156 7.37 0.08 9.68
CA ALA A 156 8.80 0.08 9.94
C ALA A 156 9.15 0.63 11.34
N ASP A 157 10.41 0.44 11.73
CA ASP A 157 10.98 0.86 13.01
C ASP A 157 10.83 2.38 13.24
N ALA A 158 10.31 2.77 14.40
CA ALA A 158 10.00 4.16 14.75
C ALA A 158 11.18 4.86 15.43
N GLY A 159 11.18 6.19 15.41
CA GLY A 159 12.25 6.98 16.04
C GLY A 159 13.33 7.46 15.06
N SER A 160 14.29 8.21 15.59
CA SER A 160 15.29 8.96 14.81
C SER A 160 16.74 8.62 15.15
N ASP A 161 17.00 7.68 16.06
CA ASP A 161 18.36 7.31 16.40
C ASP A 161 19.01 6.44 15.31
N LYS A 162 20.32 6.20 15.44
CA LYS A 162 21.10 5.42 14.47
C LYS A 162 20.58 3.97 14.33
N GLY A 163 20.11 3.39 15.42
CA GLY A 163 19.52 2.05 15.46
C GLY A 163 18.24 1.99 14.65
N ASP A 164 17.36 2.99 14.79
CA ASP A 164 16.09 3.09 14.06
C ASP A 164 16.34 3.20 12.54
N VAL A 165 17.27 4.08 12.16
CA VAL A 165 17.68 4.28 10.76
C VAL A 165 18.22 2.99 10.17
N ASP A 166 19.08 2.28 10.90
CA ASP A 166 19.66 1.02 10.43
C ASP A 166 18.62 -0.12 10.38
N ALA A 167 17.64 -0.13 11.29
CA ALA A 167 16.55 -1.11 11.31
C ALA A 167 15.60 -0.89 10.13
N ARG A 168 15.15 0.34 9.88
CA ARG A 168 14.36 0.69 8.68
C ARG A 168 15.08 0.31 7.40
N SER A 169 16.37 0.66 7.30
CA SER A 169 17.21 0.32 6.15
C SER A 169 17.27 -1.20 5.91
N ALA A 170 17.42 -2.01 6.96
CA ALA A 170 17.42 -3.47 6.86
C ALA A 170 16.02 -4.05 6.54
N GLY A 171 14.95 -3.44 7.04
CA GLY A 171 13.58 -3.82 6.70
C GLY A 171 13.26 -3.64 5.23
N ILE A 172 13.72 -2.53 4.62
CA ILE A 172 13.58 -2.31 3.17
C ILE A 172 14.39 -3.35 2.37
N ASP A 173 15.60 -3.72 2.79
CA ASP A 173 16.35 -4.81 2.15
C ASP A 173 15.55 -6.14 2.21
N GLN A 174 14.97 -6.45 3.37
CA GLN A 174 14.15 -7.65 3.56
C GLN A 174 12.91 -7.66 2.64
N ILE A 175 12.24 -6.51 2.45
CA ILE A 175 11.14 -6.39 1.49
C ILE A 175 11.65 -6.63 0.05
N LEU A 176 12.75 -5.99 -0.35
CA LEU A 176 13.29 -6.12 -1.70
C LEU A 176 13.72 -7.56 -2.02
N ASP A 177 14.32 -8.27 -1.07
CA ASP A 177 14.65 -9.69 -1.20
C ASP A 177 13.39 -10.56 -1.34
N TYR A 178 12.33 -10.24 -0.59
CA TYR A 178 11.06 -10.92 -0.71
C TYR A 178 10.39 -10.67 -2.07
N ILE A 179 10.41 -9.43 -2.56
CA ILE A 179 9.89 -9.04 -3.88
C ILE A 179 10.65 -9.77 -4.98
N LYS A 180 11.98 -9.87 -4.88
CA LYS A 180 12.82 -10.61 -5.84
C LYS A 180 12.40 -12.09 -5.91
N SER A 181 12.04 -12.68 -4.78
CA SER A 181 11.69 -14.11 -4.68
C SER A 181 10.23 -14.40 -5.06
N ASN A 182 9.29 -13.47 -4.79
CA ASN A 182 7.85 -13.73 -4.86
C ASN A 182 7.11 -12.90 -5.92
N SER A 183 7.68 -11.78 -6.33
CA SER A 183 7.05 -10.76 -7.20
C SER A 183 7.94 -10.40 -8.41
N ASN A 184 8.85 -11.29 -8.83
CA ASN A 184 9.73 -11.04 -9.96
C ASN A 184 8.91 -10.74 -11.24
N GLY A 185 9.23 -9.63 -11.91
CA GLY A 185 8.50 -9.16 -13.09
C GLY A 185 7.06 -8.71 -12.87
N ARG A 186 6.53 -8.69 -11.63
CA ARG A 186 5.14 -8.32 -11.35
C ARG A 186 4.97 -6.84 -11.05
N ALA A 187 3.76 -6.34 -11.28
CA ALA A 187 3.35 -5.04 -10.77
C ALA A 187 3.20 -5.13 -9.25
N VAL A 188 3.75 -4.13 -8.55
CA VAL A 188 3.83 -4.12 -7.08
C VAL A 188 3.40 -2.76 -6.55
N ILE A 189 2.63 -2.77 -5.47
CA ILE A 189 2.35 -1.61 -4.61
C ILE A 189 2.85 -1.93 -3.21
N ILE A 190 3.62 -1.01 -2.64
CA ILE A 190 4.10 -1.05 -1.26
C ILE A 190 3.49 0.17 -0.57
N GLY A 191 2.72 -0.04 0.49
CA GLY A 191 2.09 1.03 1.24
C GLY A 191 2.17 0.77 2.74
N GLY A 192 2.37 1.82 3.51
CA GLY A 192 2.42 1.70 4.97
C GLY A 192 3.14 2.84 5.65
N ASP A 193 3.20 2.74 6.97
CA ASP A 193 4.03 3.59 7.80
C ASP A 193 5.50 3.17 7.66
N THR A 194 6.25 3.96 6.90
CA THR A 194 7.69 3.71 6.69
C THR A 194 8.56 4.27 7.80
N ASN A 195 7.99 5.05 8.73
CA ASN A 195 8.71 5.84 9.73
C ASN A 195 9.88 6.67 9.16
N ASP A 196 9.82 6.99 7.85
CA ASP A 196 10.90 7.64 7.13
C ASP A 196 10.40 8.79 6.26
N ARG A 197 11.27 9.78 6.08
CA ARG A 197 11.01 10.98 5.30
C ARG A 197 12.13 11.16 4.30
N TRP A 198 11.81 11.71 3.13
CA TRP A 198 12.78 12.13 2.15
C TRP A 198 13.73 13.18 2.72
N THR A 199 13.28 14.03 3.64
CA THR A 199 14.18 14.98 4.33
C THR A 199 15.17 14.32 5.30
N ASN A 200 14.97 13.08 5.76
CA ASN A 200 15.86 12.43 6.72
C ASN A 200 17.26 12.16 6.16
N SER A 201 18.29 12.35 6.98
CA SER A 201 19.63 11.82 6.71
C SER A 201 19.64 10.30 6.86
N GLY A 202 20.14 9.58 5.86
CA GLY A 202 20.20 8.11 5.90
C GLY A 202 18.88 7.41 5.59
N ARG A 203 17.94 8.11 4.95
CA ARG A 203 16.65 7.57 4.49
C ARG A 203 16.79 6.23 3.75
N SER A 204 16.04 5.25 4.20
CA SER A 204 15.90 3.92 3.61
C SER A 204 15.13 3.93 2.29
N LEU A 205 14.30 4.96 2.06
CA LEU A 205 13.43 5.12 0.90
C LEU A 205 14.18 5.12 -0.44
N ASN A 206 15.43 5.59 -0.47
CA ASN A 206 16.27 5.57 -1.68
C ASN A 206 16.40 4.15 -2.26
N LYS A 207 16.43 3.12 -1.40
CA LYS A 207 16.57 1.73 -1.85
C LYS A 207 15.39 1.27 -2.71
N LEU A 208 14.18 1.76 -2.41
CA LEU A 208 12.99 1.45 -3.21
C LEU A 208 13.06 2.14 -4.58
N THR A 209 13.48 3.41 -4.62
CA THR A 209 13.64 4.13 -5.89
C THR A 209 14.77 3.56 -6.74
N ASP A 210 15.88 3.18 -6.12
CA ASP A 210 17.00 2.50 -6.81
C ASP A 210 16.56 1.13 -7.37
N ALA A 211 15.60 0.47 -6.73
CA ALA A 211 14.96 -0.76 -7.21
C ALA A 211 13.85 -0.52 -8.26
N GLY A 212 13.66 0.72 -8.72
CA GLY A 212 12.74 1.08 -9.79
C GLY A 212 11.29 1.34 -9.36
N PHE A 213 11.05 1.58 -8.06
CA PHE A 213 9.76 2.05 -7.58
C PHE A 213 9.63 3.57 -7.71
N ASN A 214 8.40 4.03 -7.98
CA ASN A 214 8.02 5.43 -7.89
C ASN A 214 7.33 5.67 -6.56
N ASP A 215 7.67 6.76 -5.87
CA ASP A 215 6.89 7.29 -4.75
C ASP A 215 5.77 8.17 -5.31
N ALA A 216 4.52 7.87 -4.97
CA ALA A 216 3.35 8.57 -5.51
C ALA A 216 3.30 10.05 -5.10
N TRP A 217 3.73 10.39 -3.87
CA TRP A 217 3.76 11.77 -3.40
C TRP A 217 4.84 12.57 -4.11
N VAL A 218 6.05 12.02 -4.23
CA VAL A 218 7.13 12.69 -4.97
C VAL A 218 6.74 12.90 -6.42
N GLN A 219 6.19 11.87 -7.08
CA GLN A 219 5.81 11.96 -8.47
C GLN A 219 4.70 13.00 -8.71
N LEU A 220 3.62 12.95 -7.93
CA LEU A 220 2.41 13.72 -8.22
C LEU A 220 2.36 15.08 -7.52
N ILE A 221 2.95 15.22 -6.34
CA ILE A 221 2.92 16.46 -5.56
C ILE A 221 4.22 17.26 -5.71
N GLN A 222 5.38 16.58 -5.73
CA GLN A 222 6.69 17.24 -5.88
C GLN A 222 7.18 17.30 -7.33
N GLY A 223 6.37 16.89 -8.31
CA GLY A 223 6.73 16.92 -9.73
C GLY A 223 7.95 16.06 -10.07
N GLY A 224 8.14 14.95 -9.36
CA GLY A 224 9.29 14.06 -9.51
C GLY A 224 10.58 14.56 -8.85
N GLN A 225 10.55 15.68 -8.13
CA GLN A 225 11.71 16.20 -7.41
C GLN A 225 11.72 15.70 -5.97
N PHE A 226 12.73 14.90 -5.62
CA PHE A 226 12.87 14.42 -4.25
C PHE A 226 13.33 15.55 -3.31
N PRO A 227 12.75 15.67 -2.10
CA PRO A 227 13.28 16.57 -1.08
C PRO A 227 14.78 16.34 -0.82
N THR A 228 15.49 17.42 -0.50
CA THR A 228 16.92 17.39 -0.19
C THR A 228 17.18 16.59 1.08
N THR A 229 18.11 15.64 1.01
CA THR A 229 18.53 14.83 2.17
C THR A 229 19.16 15.71 3.25
N GLY A 230 18.73 15.54 4.50
CA GLY A 230 19.23 16.30 5.64
C GLY A 230 18.68 17.73 5.73
N ALA A 231 17.77 18.13 4.85
CA ALA A 231 17.08 19.40 4.99
C ALA A 231 16.14 19.38 6.20
N ALA A 232 15.75 20.57 6.68
CA ALA A 232 14.75 20.69 7.74
C ALA A 232 13.46 19.98 7.33
N ALA A 233 12.96 19.11 8.20
CA ALA A 233 11.70 18.41 7.97
C ALA A 233 10.53 19.40 7.90
N ASN A 234 9.57 19.12 7.02
CA ASN A 234 8.29 19.84 6.94
C ASN A 234 7.15 18.88 7.29
N PRO A 235 7.03 18.42 8.55
CA PRO A 235 6.02 17.44 8.93
C PRO A 235 4.61 18.03 8.81
N CYS A 236 3.65 17.23 8.36
CA CYS A 236 2.25 17.62 8.40
C CYS A 236 1.72 17.68 9.84
N LYS A 237 0.79 18.59 10.08
CA LYS A 237 -0.15 18.46 11.20
C LYS A 237 -1.10 17.29 10.94
N VAL A 238 -1.79 16.84 11.99
CA VAL A 238 -2.92 15.92 11.87
C VAL A 238 -4.13 16.62 12.48
N PRO A 239 -5.15 16.99 11.69
CA PRO A 239 -5.28 16.79 10.24
C PRO A 239 -4.31 17.63 9.39
N ALA A 240 -3.81 17.08 8.29
CA ALA A 240 -3.07 17.81 7.27
C ALA A 240 -3.98 18.81 6.55
N ALA A 241 -3.46 20.02 6.32
CA ALA A 241 -4.19 21.09 5.64
C ALA A 241 -4.18 20.96 4.11
N ASP A 242 -3.08 20.42 3.56
CA ASP A 242 -2.89 20.14 2.15
C ASP A 242 -1.88 18.99 1.96
N ASN A 243 -1.57 18.65 0.70
CA ASN A 243 -0.66 17.56 0.37
C ASN A 243 0.83 17.96 0.38
N LYS A 244 1.20 19.22 0.67
CA LYS A 244 2.56 19.73 0.40
C LYS A 244 3.58 19.39 1.48
N CYS A 245 3.13 19.17 2.70
CA CYS A 245 3.97 18.70 3.80
C CYS A 245 4.28 17.19 3.67
N GLU A 246 5.28 16.75 4.40
CA GLU A 246 5.79 15.37 4.33
C GLU A 246 5.46 14.57 5.59
N ILE A 247 4.82 13.42 5.41
CA ILE A 247 4.60 12.42 6.47
C ILE A 247 5.45 11.15 6.25
N VAL A 248 5.38 10.23 7.19
CA VAL A 248 6.11 8.95 7.19
C VAL A 248 5.36 7.81 6.49
N ASP A 249 4.05 7.93 6.33
CA ASP A 249 3.23 7.02 5.54
C ASP A 249 3.48 7.26 4.06
N LYS A 250 3.91 6.21 3.33
CA LYS A 250 4.28 6.30 1.92
C LYS A 250 3.54 5.27 1.09
N VAL A 251 3.39 5.57 -0.21
CA VAL A 251 2.91 4.63 -1.22
C VAL A 251 3.90 4.61 -2.37
N PHE A 252 4.58 3.47 -2.51
CA PHE A 252 5.48 3.18 -3.61
C PHE A 252 4.84 2.20 -4.57
N TYR A 253 5.11 2.36 -5.87
CA TYR A 253 4.60 1.43 -6.86
C TYR A 253 5.56 1.23 -8.03
N ARG A 254 5.46 0.07 -8.68
CA ARG A 254 6.12 -0.19 -9.96
C ARG A 254 5.24 -1.00 -10.89
N SER A 255 5.44 -0.80 -12.19
CA SER A 255 4.87 -1.67 -13.21
C SER A 255 5.59 -3.02 -13.29
N GLY A 256 4.89 -4.04 -13.77
CA GLY A 256 5.45 -5.34 -14.13
C GLY A 256 5.66 -5.51 -15.64
N SER A 257 6.04 -6.71 -16.04
CA SER A 257 6.14 -7.12 -17.45
C SER A 257 4.77 -7.12 -18.13
N SER A 258 3.74 -7.61 -17.43
CA SER A 258 2.39 -7.81 -17.98
C SER A 258 1.37 -6.77 -17.54
N VAL A 259 1.62 -6.04 -16.45
CA VAL A 259 0.69 -5.03 -15.91
C VAL A 259 1.43 -3.72 -15.77
N LYS A 260 0.94 -2.67 -16.43
CA LYS A 260 1.43 -1.30 -16.27
C LYS A 260 0.54 -0.58 -15.28
N LEU A 261 1.14 -0.06 -14.21
CA LEU A 261 0.47 0.77 -13.20
C LEU A 261 0.86 2.23 -13.42
N SER A 262 -0.10 3.14 -13.26
CA SER A 262 0.15 4.57 -13.14
C SER A 262 -0.66 5.12 -11.98
N ALA A 263 0.01 5.78 -11.03
CA ALA A 263 -0.68 6.64 -10.08
C ALA A 263 -1.24 7.86 -10.83
N THR A 264 -2.47 8.24 -10.52
CA THR A 264 -3.19 9.34 -11.19
C THR A 264 -3.59 10.45 -10.23
N SER A 265 -3.65 10.17 -8.93
CA SER A 265 -3.88 11.17 -7.89
C SER A 265 -3.18 10.76 -6.60
N PHE A 266 -2.88 11.74 -5.74
CA PHE A 266 -2.38 11.53 -4.39
C PHE A 266 -3.08 12.53 -3.47
N ASN A 267 -3.62 12.07 -2.34
CA ASN A 267 -4.21 12.94 -1.34
C ASN A 267 -3.98 12.42 0.08
N TYR A 268 -3.66 13.32 1.00
CA TYR A 268 -3.98 13.11 2.40
C TYR A 268 -5.48 13.35 2.59
N VAL A 269 -6.20 12.42 3.20
CA VAL A 269 -7.66 12.52 3.39
C VAL A 269 -8.11 12.58 4.86
N PRO A 270 -7.42 13.31 5.75
CA PRO A 270 -7.65 13.22 7.19
C PRO A 270 -9.02 13.74 7.62
N GLN A 271 -9.63 14.66 6.86
CA GLN A 271 -10.95 15.20 7.15
C GLN A 271 -12.08 14.17 7.03
N LEU A 272 -11.83 13.03 6.38
CA LEU A 272 -12.78 11.91 6.31
C LEU A 272 -12.66 10.99 7.53
N PHE A 273 -11.62 11.17 8.35
CA PHE A 273 -11.28 10.34 9.51
C PHE A 273 -11.17 11.21 10.77
N VAL A 274 -12.25 11.93 11.05
CA VAL A 274 -12.41 12.74 12.26
C VAL A 274 -13.67 12.32 13.03
N GLN A 275 -13.65 12.58 14.32
CA GLN A 275 -14.81 12.51 15.20
C GLN A 275 -15.85 13.58 14.81
N PRO A 276 -17.11 13.45 15.26
CA PRO A 276 -18.15 14.44 14.98
C PRO A 276 -17.82 15.88 15.42
N ASP A 277 -16.95 16.05 16.42
CA ASP A 277 -16.47 17.34 16.91
C ASP A 277 -15.22 17.85 16.18
N GLY A 278 -14.72 17.11 15.19
CA GLY A 278 -13.53 17.44 14.40
C GLY A 278 -12.21 16.92 14.98
N ASN A 279 -12.20 16.24 16.13
CA ASN A 279 -10.99 15.62 16.67
C ASN A 279 -10.51 14.45 15.80
N ILE A 280 -9.20 14.21 15.82
CA ILE A 280 -8.57 13.13 15.04
C ILE A 280 -9.00 11.74 15.52
N LEU A 281 -9.00 10.76 14.61
CA LEU A 281 -9.19 9.33 14.93
C LEU A 281 -7.87 8.56 15.07
N SER A 282 -6.77 9.13 14.56
CA SER A 282 -5.40 8.62 14.62
C SER A 282 -4.44 9.79 14.60
N ASP A 283 -3.24 9.59 15.14
CA ASP A 283 -2.10 10.51 15.06
C ASP A 283 -1.40 10.52 13.69
N HIS A 284 -1.92 9.77 12.71
CA HIS A 284 -1.47 9.77 11.32
C HIS A 284 -2.52 10.34 10.36
N ASN A 285 -2.06 10.87 9.22
CA ASN A 285 -2.93 11.23 8.10
C ASN A 285 -3.06 10.03 7.14
N PRO A 286 -4.29 9.60 6.75
CA PRO A 286 -4.46 8.57 5.74
C PRO A 286 -3.96 9.03 4.36
N VAL A 287 -3.28 8.14 3.64
CA VAL A 287 -2.74 8.39 2.29
C VAL A 287 -3.56 7.64 1.25
N LEU A 288 -4.25 8.39 0.39
CA LEU A 288 -5.05 7.87 -0.73
C LEU A 288 -4.32 8.09 -2.05
N VAL A 289 -4.23 7.03 -2.86
CA VAL A 289 -3.67 7.07 -4.22
C VAL A 289 -4.64 6.40 -5.18
N ASP A 290 -5.04 7.12 -6.23
CA ASP A 290 -5.78 6.52 -7.34
C ASP A 290 -4.79 5.92 -8.35
N PHE A 291 -5.08 4.72 -8.83
CA PHE A 291 -4.32 4.03 -9.85
C PHE A 291 -5.15 3.75 -11.10
N THR A 292 -4.46 3.76 -12.24
CA THR A 292 -4.91 3.09 -13.47
C THR A 292 -4.00 1.90 -13.75
N TYR A 293 -4.54 0.89 -14.42
CA TYR A 293 -3.75 -0.22 -14.95
C TYR A 293 -4.03 -0.48 -16.43
N SER A 294 -3.05 -1.06 -17.11
CA SER A 294 -3.24 -1.71 -18.40
C SER A 294 -2.44 -3.01 -18.53
N SER A 295 -2.94 -3.99 -19.31
CA SER A 295 -2.25 -5.24 -19.65
C SER A 295 -2.54 -5.71 -21.06
#